data_AF-A0A3S4GN63-F1
#
_entry.id   AF-A0A3S4GN63-F1
#
_cell.length_a   1.000
_cell.length_b   1.000
_cell.length_c   1.000
_cell.angle_alpha   90.00
_cell.angle_beta   90.00
_cell.angle_gamma   90.00
#
_symmetry.space_group_name_H-M   'P 1'
#
loop_
_entity.id
_entity.type
_entity.pdbx_description
1 polymer ?
#
loop_
_entity_poly.entity_id
_entity_poly.type
_entity_poly.pdbx_seq_one_letter_code
_entity_poly.pdbx_strand_id
1 'polypeptide(L)' 'MSNTPIELKGSSFTLSVVHLHDANPEVIRQALEDKIAQAPAFLRHAPVVVNIASIEEEVEWRAINEAIAADRFTYYGR' A
#
# COMPACT_ATOMS: atom_id res chain seq x y z
N MET A 1 -19.54 27.94 -17.52
CA MET A 1 -18.96 26.86 -16.69
C MET A 1 -19.60 25.56 -17.13
N SER A 2 -18.82 24.53 -17.43
CA SER A 2 -19.33 23.22 -17.87
C SER A 2 -20.06 22.52 -16.72
N ASN A 3 -21.37 22.30 -16.87
CA ASN A 3 -22.22 21.52 -15.94
C ASN A 3 -22.04 20.00 -16.16
N THR A 4 -20.80 19.53 -16.29
CA THR A 4 -20.54 18.08 -16.34
C THR A 4 -20.39 17.56 -14.91
N PRO A 5 -21.10 16.48 -14.52
CA PRO A 5 -21.07 15.94 -13.15
C PRO A 5 -19.72 15.32 -12.76
N ILE A 6 -18.77 15.25 -13.70
CA ILE A 6 -17.44 14.67 -13.52
C ILE A 6 -16.42 15.67 -14.04
N GLU A 7 -15.33 15.81 -13.32
CA GLU A 7 -14.16 16.57 -13.74
C GLU A 7 -12.91 15.70 -13.56
N LEU A 8 -12.08 15.62 -14.59
CA LEU A 8 -10.80 14.93 -14.54
C LEU A 8 -9.68 15.97 -14.42
N LYS A 9 -8.96 15.95 -13.29
CA LYS A 9 -7.83 16.84 -13.04
C LYS A 9 -6.60 16.02 -12.66
N GLY A 10 -5.46 16.36 -13.25
CA GLY A 10 -4.16 15.92 -12.77
C GLY A 10 -3.78 16.70 -11.51
N SER A 11 -3.27 16.02 -10.50
CA SER A 11 -2.73 16.65 -9.29
C SER A 11 -1.56 15.83 -8.76
N SER A 12 -0.55 16.51 -8.23
CA SER A 12 0.59 15.85 -7.59
C SER A 12 0.30 15.67 -6.10
N PHE A 13 0.50 14.46 -5.60
CA PHE A 13 0.35 14.11 -4.19
C PHE A 13 1.66 13.53 -3.67
N THR A 14 2.04 13.89 -2.45
CA THR A 14 3.12 13.20 -1.74
C THR A 14 2.49 12.10 -0.90
N LEU A 15 2.82 10.85 -1.20
CA LEU A 15 2.33 9.68 -0.48
C LEU A 15 3.50 8.88 0.08
N SER A 16 3.29 8.26 1.23
CA SER A 16 4.21 7.25 1.75
C SER A 16 4.11 6.00 0.89
N VAL A 17 5.24 5.43 0.50
CA VAL A 17 5.30 4.20 -0.30
C VAL A 17 6.04 3.12 0.48
N VAL A 18 5.40 1.96 0.67
CA VAL A 18 6.05 0.74 1.18
C VAL A 18 6.39 -0.15 0.00
N HIS A 19 7.68 -0.43 -0.17
CA HIS A 19 8.16 -1.35 -1.19
C HIS A 19 8.24 -2.76 -0.60
N LEU A 20 7.47 -3.70 -1.15
CA LEU A 20 7.57 -5.11 -0.80
C LEU A 20 8.69 -5.76 -1.61
N HIS A 21 9.44 -6.62 -0.94
CA HIS A 21 10.58 -7.35 -1.50
C HIS A 21 10.48 -8.86 -1.27
N ASP A 22 9.37 -9.32 -0.69
CA ASP A 22 9.13 -10.72 -0.33
C ASP A 22 7.68 -11.06 -0.70
N ALA A 23 7.43 -12.31 -1.09
CA ALA A 23 6.12 -12.83 -1.44
C ALA A 23 5.39 -13.55 -0.31
N ASN A 24 6.07 -13.84 0.81
CA ASN A 24 5.49 -14.61 1.89
C ASN A 24 4.59 -13.71 2.75
N PRO A 25 3.26 -13.97 2.82
CA PRO A 25 2.32 -13.15 3.56
C PRO A 25 2.67 -12.98 5.05
N GLU A 26 3.21 -14.02 5.70
CA GLU A 26 3.59 -13.95 7.11
C GLU A 26 4.81 -13.04 7.32
N VAL A 27 5.78 -13.08 6.39
CA VAL A 27 6.95 -12.21 6.41
C VAL A 27 6.53 -10.76 6.18
N ILE A 28 5.63 -10.53 5.21
CA ILE A 28 5.09 -9.21 4.90
C ILE A 28 4.37 -8.63 6.13
N ARG A 29 3.46 -9.40 6.74
CA ARG A 29 2.70 -8.97 7.92
C ARG A 29 3.63 -8.55 9.05
N GLN A 30 4.60 -9.41 9.40
CA GLN A 30 5.53 -9.09 10.48
C GLN A 30 6.37 -7.85 10.17
N ALA A 31 6.86 -7.71 8.93
CA ALA A 31 7.66 -6.56 8.52
C ALA A 31 6.85 -5.25 8.53
N LEU A 32 5.56 -5.29 8.21
CA LEU A 32 4.65 -4.14 8.30
C LEU A 32 4.40 -3.75 9.76
N GLU A 33 4.08 -4.71 10.62
CA GLU A 33 3.90 -4.50 12.06
C GLU A 33 5.15 -3.84 12.68
N ASP A 34 6.34 -4.34 12.35
CA ASP A 34 7.62 -3.80 12.82
C ASP A 34 7.85 -2.36 12.33
N LYS A 35 7.52 -2.06 11.06
CA LYS A 35 7.62 -0.69 10.52
C LYS A 35 6.65 0.26 11.22
N ILE A 36 5.42 -0.17 11.47
CA ILE A 36 4.41 0.61 12.19
C ILE A 36 4.88 0.88 13.62
N ALA A 37 5.44 -0.12 14.30
CA ALA A 37 5.98 0.04 15.64
C ALA A 37 7.15 1.03 15.69
N GLN A 38 8.02 1.02 14.67
CA GLN A 38 9.14 1.96 14.55
C GLN A 38 8.69 3.41 14.25
N ALA A 39 7.65 3.59 13.43
CA ALA A 39 7.18 4.91 13.01
C ALA A 39 5.65 5.08 13.12
N PRO A 40 5.06 5.02 14.32
CA PRO A 40 3.60 5.00 14.48
C PRO A 40 2.92 6.24 13.92
N ALA A 41 3.56 7.41 14.07
CA ALA A 41 3.05 8.69 13.59
C ALA A 41 2.95 8.79 12.05
N PHE A 42 3.77 8.02 11.33
CA PHE A 42 3.79 8.02 9.88
C PHE A 42 2.87 6.96 9.25
N LEU A 43 2.49 5.91 10.00
CA LEU A 43 1.89 4.71 9.41
C LEU A 43 0.53 4.33 9.99
N ARG A 44 0.23 4.57 11.28
CA ARG A 44 -1.02 4.06 11.91
C ARG A 44 -2.32 4.58 11.28
N HIS A 45 -2.27 5.74 10.60
CA HIS A 45 -3.44 6.38 10.00
C HIS A 45 -3.13 7.07 8.67
N ALA A 46 -1.97 6.80 8.06
CA ALA A 46 -1.60 7.44 6.81
C ALA A 46 -2.08 6.61 5.61
N PRO A 47 -2.57 7.25 4.53
CA PRO A 47 -2.71 6.56 3.25
C PRO A 47 -1.31 6.19 2.75
N VAL A 48 -1.05 4.89 2.65
CA VAL A 48 0.24 4.36 2.17
C VAL A 48 -0.02 3.56 0.92
N VAL A 49 0.79 3.79 -0.11
CA VAL A 49 0.84 2.98 -1.32
C VAL A 49 1.77 1.80 -1.09
N VAL A 50 1.30 0.59 -1.40
CA VAL A 50 2.16 -0.60 -1.40
C VAL A 50 2.61 -0.89 -2.83
N ASN A 51 3.91 -0.97 -3.04
CA ASN A 51 4.54 -1.26 -4.31
C ASN A 51 5.07 -2.70 -4.29
N ILE A 52 4.55 -3.53 -5.20
CA ILE A 52 4.90 -4.95 -5.35
C ILE A 52 5.80 -5.24 -6.56
N ALA A 53 6.28 -4.21 -7.25
CA ALA A 53 6.98 -4.36 -8.53
C ALA A 53 8.29 -5.16 -8.44
N SER A 54 8.84 -5.35 -7.24
CA SER A 54 10.05 -6.14 -7.01
C SER A 54 9.79 -7.63 -6.73
N ILE A 55 8.53 -8.05 -6.61
CA ILE A 55 8.16 -9.46 -6.44
C ILE A 55 8.04 -10.07 -7.84
N GLU A 56 9.00 -10.92 -8.20
CA GLU A 56 9.07 -11.55 -9.53
C GLU A 56 8.35 -12.90 -9.60
N GLU A 57 8.06 -13.51 -8.44
CA GLU A 57 7.39 -14.80 -8.35
C GLU A 57 5.87 -14.71 -8.42
N GLU A 58 5.23 -15.82 -8.81
CA GLU A 58 3.78 -15.91 -8.85
C GLU A 58 3.23 -15.94 -7.42
N VAL A 59 2.43 -14.92 -7.09
CA VAL A 59 1.86 -14.75 -5.75
C VAL A 59 0.34 -14.84 -5.79
N GLU A 60 -0.20 -15.49 -4.76
CA GLU A 60 -1.63 -15.46 -4.50
C GLU A 60 -1.98 -14.06 -3.96
N TRP A 61 -2.50 -13.21 -4.85
CA TRP A 61 -2.76 -11.80 -4.53
C TRP A 61 -3.66 -11.62 -3.31
N ARG A 62 -4.64 -12.50 -3.09
CA ARG A 62 -5.54 -12.37 -1.95
C ARG A 62 -4.77 -12.51 -0.63
N ALA A 63 -3.83 -13.45 -0.52
CA ALA A 63 -2.99 -13.61 0.65
C ALA A 63 -2.09 -12.39 0.92
N ILE A 64 -1.50 -11.81 -0.14
CA ILE A 64 -0.73 -10.56 -0.05
C ILE A 64 -1.62 -9.40 0.42
N ASN A 65 -2.80 -9.26 -0.19
CA ASN A 65 -3.76 -8.21 0.15
C ASN A 65 -4.30 -8.35 1.57
N GLU A 66 -4.55 -9.58 2.05
CA GLU A 66 -4.96 -9.83 3.44
C GLU A 66 -3.85 -9.44 4.43
N ALA A 67 -2.59 -9.73 4.13
CA ALA A 67 -1.44 -9.32 4.94
C ALA A 67 -1.27 -7.79 5.00
N ILE A 68 -1.60 -7.07 3.91
CA ILE A 68 -1.53 -5.60 3.84
C ILE A 68 -2.75 -4.93 4.50
N ALA A 69 -3.95 -5.48 4.29
CA ALA A 69 -5.21 -4.86 4.71
C ALA A 69 -5.42 -4.89 6.23
N ALA A 70 -4.78 -5.83 6.93
CA ALA A 70 -4.82 -5.93 8.39
C ALA A 70 -4.50 -4.60 9.09
N ASP A 71 -3.66 -3.75 8.47
CA ASP A 71 -3.17 -2.49 9.04
C ASP A 71 -3.72 -1.21 8.35
N ARG A 72 -4.83 -1.32 7.59
CA ARG A 72 -5.49 -0.20 6.87
C ARG A 72 -4.65 0.47 5.77
N PHE A 73 -3.67 -0.22 5.22
CA PHE A 73 -2.96 0.25 4.04
C PHE A 73 -3.87 0.20 2.80
N THR A 74 -3.75 1.21 1.92
CA THR A 74 -4.59 1.33 0.71
C THR A 74 -3.73 1.13 -0.53
N TYR A 75 -4.02 0.09 -1.28
CA TYR A 75 -3.26 -0.27 -2.46
C TYR A 75 -3.43 0.72 -3.64
N TYR A 76 -2.31 1.10 -4.26
CA TYR A 76 -2.27 1.86 -5.52
C TYR A 76 -1.06 1.43 -6.37
N GLY A 77 -1.12 0.28 -7.08
CA GLY A 77 -0.12 0.05 -8.14
C GLY A 77 0.10 -1.38 -8.61
N ARG A 78 -0.31 -1.62 -9.87
CA ARG A 78 -0.44 -2.88 -10.63
C ARG A 78 -1.55 -3.82 -10.17
#